data_AF-A0A956N1H9-F1
#
_entry.id   AF-A0A956N1H9-F1
#
_cell.length_a   1.000
_cell.length_b   1.000
_cell.length_c   1.000
_cell.angle_alpha   90.00
_cell.angle_beta   90.00
_cell.angle_gamma   90.00
#
_symmetry.space_group_name_H-M   'P 1'
#
loop_
_entity.id
_entity.type
_entity.pdbx_description
1 polymer ?
#
loop_
_entity_poly.entity_id
_entity_poly.type
_entity_poly.pdbx_seq_one_letter_code
_entity_poly.pdbx_strand_id
1 'polypeptide(L)' 'MVYISKDRSFARDVAERHGTESMQHSVARIYGRPDDVVDCEPMQTWYYYNERVAFVFERDRISQITELQSY' A
#
# COMPACT_ATOMS: atom_id res chain seq x y z
N MET A 1 -15.71 -8.62 14.35
CA MET A 1 -14.80 -8.81 13.21
C MET A 1 -14.98 -7.60 12.31
N VAL A 2 -14.02 -6.68 12.28
CA VAL A 2 -14.15 -5.43 11.51
C VAL A 2 -13.87 -5.78 10.04
N TYR A 3 -14.90 -5.69 9.20
CA TYR A 3 -14.76 -5.89 7.77
C TYR A 3 -14.14 -4.62 7.18
N ILE A 4 -12.85 -4.68 6.88
CA ILE A 4 -12.14 -3.57 6.27
C ILE A 4 -12.32 -3.69 4.75
N SER A 5 -13.18 -2.85 4.18
CA SER A 5 -13.34 -2.76 2.72
C SER A 5 -12.04 -2.22 2.12
N LYS A 6 -11.44 -2.98 1.19
CA LYS A 6 -10.18 -2.65 0.49
C LYS A 6 -10.40 -1.61 -0.63
N ASP A 7 -11.25 -0.61 -0.42
CA ASP A 7 -11.54 0.41 -1.43
C ASP A 7 -10.46 1.50 -1.50
N ARG A 8 -10.36 2.24 -2.61
CA ARG A 8 -9.50 3.43 -2.74
C ARG A 8 -9.72 4.46 -1.62
N SER A 9 -10.94 4.54 -1.10
CA SER A 9 -11.29 5.37 0.06
C SER A 9 -10.60 4.92 1.33
N PHE A 10 -10.32 3.62 1.47
CA PHE A 10 -9.69 3.04 2.64
C PHE A 10 -8.19 3.39 2.73
N ALA A 11 -7.46 3.37 1.62
CA ALA A 11 -6.06 3.82 1.62
C ALA A 11 -5.96 5.31 2.02
N ARG A 12 -6.94 6.13 1.61
CA ARG A 12 -7.03 7.54 2.02
C ARG A 12 -7.38 7.69 3.50
N ASP A 13 -8.37 6.93 3.99
CA ASP A 13 -8.77 6.92 5.41
C ASP A 13 -7.62 6.45 6.31
N VAL A 14 -6.82 5.48 5.88
CA VAL A 14 -5.64 4.99 6.60
C VAL A 14 -4.58 6.07 6.66
N ALA A 15 -4.35 6.78 5.56
CA ALA A 15 -3.42 7.90 5.52
C ALA A 15 -3.85 9.06 6.44
N GLU A 16 -5.16 9.31 6.55
CA GLU A 16 -5.72 10.36 7.42
C GLU A 16 -5.77 9.94 8.91
N ARG A 17 -6.02 8.67 9.23
CA ARG A 17 -6.20 8.19 10.61
C ARG A 17 -4.92 7.85 11.35
N HIS A 18 -3.88 7.38 10.66
CA HIS A 18 -2.67 6.88 11.32
C HIS A 18 -1.55 7.91 11.45
N GLY A 19 -1.75 9.12 10.96
CA GLY A 19 -0.72 10.15 10.99
C GLY A 19 0.52 9.71 10.22
N THR A 20 1.52 10.57 10.15
CA THR A 20 2.81 10.34 9.48
C THR A 20 3.70 9.28 10.15
N GLU A 21 3.13 8.24 10.77
CA GLU A 21 3.85 7.04 11.16
C GLU A 21 3.78 6.07 9.97
N SER A 22 4.93 5.87 9.34
CA SER A 22 5.17 5.11 8.11
C SER A 22 3.98 4.50 7.38
N MET A 23 3.64 5.05 6.21
CA MET A 23 2.57 4.51 5.37
C MET A 23 2.86 3.07 4.96
N GLN A 24 4.14 2.69 4.87
CA GLN A 24 4.55 1.31 4.66
C GLN A 24 4.10 0.41 5.80
N HIS A 25 4.23 0.85 7.06
CA HIS A 25 3.74 0.10 8.22
C HIS A 25 2.22 -0.07 8.20
N SER A 26 1.50 1.00 7.84
CA SER A 26 0.05 0.96 7.71
C SER A 26 -0.39 -0.02 6.61
N VAL A 27 0.21 0.06 5.42
CA VAL A 27 -0.05 -0.88 4.32
C VAL A 27 0.27 -2.32 4.74
N ALA A 28 1.42 -2.54 5.39
CA ALA A 28 1.83 -3.87 5.86
C ALA A 28 0.85 -4.46 6.89
N ARG A 29 0.24 -3.63 7.74
CA ARG A 29 -0.75 -4.06 8.72
C ARG A 29 -2.05 -4.55 8.08
N ILE A 30 -2.40 -4.01 6.91
CA ILE A 30 -3.65 -4.30 6.20
C ILE A 30 -3.46 -5.45 5.22
N TYR A 31 -2.45 -5.34 4.36
CA TYR A 31 -2.20 -6.26 3.27
C TYR A 31 -1.25 -7.39 3.66
N GLY A 32 -0.60 -7.28 4.82
CA GLY A 32 0.44 -8.21 5.25
C GLY A 32 1.78 -7.86 4.63
N ARG A 33 2.65 -8.86 4.51
CA ARG A 33 3.96 -8.68 3.86
C ARG A 33 3.74 -8.59 2.33
N PRO A 34 4.39 -7.65 1.62
CA PRO A 34 4.34 -7.62 0.16
C PRO A 34 4.95 -8.90 -0.44
N ASP A 35 4.39 -9.32 -1.57
CA ASP A 35 4.91 -10.46 -2.33
C ASP A 35 6.26 -10.10 -2.97
N ASP A 36 6.37 -8.87 -3.48
CA ASP A 36 7.60 -8.34 -4.08
C ASP A 36 7.82 -6.87 -3.73
N VAL A 37 9.09 -6.45 -3.64
CA VAL A 37 9.50 -5.09 -3.31
C VAL A 37 10.59 -4.64 -4.28
N VAL A 38 10.32 -3.55 -5.00
CA VAL A 38 11.28 -2.88 -5.87
C VAL A 38 11.72 -1.58 -5.21
N ASP A 39 13.01 -1.45 -4.92
CA ASP A 39 13.58 -0.26 -4.27
C ASP A 39 14.41 0.56 -5.27
N CYS A 40 14.03 1.82 -5.44
CA CYS A 40 14.63 2.80 -6.36
C CYS A 40 14.65 4.17 -5.68
N GLU A 41 15.62 4.41 -4.78
CA GLU A 41 15.67 5.65 -3.98
C GLU A 41 15.42 6.93 -4.83
N PRO A 42 14.49 7.81 -4.41
CA PRO A 42 13.76 7.82 -3.14
C PRO A 42 12.43 7.03 -3.14
N MET A 43 12.15 6.25 -4.19
CA MET A 43 10.90 5.52 -4.38
C MET A 43 11.04 4.03 -4.05
N GLN A 44 9.99 3.44 -3.47
CA GLN A 44 9.92 2.01 -3.22
C GLN A 44 8.55 1.50 -3.63
N THR A 45 8.47 0.44 -4.42
CA THR A 45 7.20 -0.13 -4.88
C THR A 45 6.98 -1.51 -4.28
N TRP A 46 5.82 -1.71 -3.67
CA TRP A 46 5.41 -2.97 -3.07
C TRP A 46 4.28 -3.59 -3.90
N TYR A 47 4.44 -4.86 -4.25
CA TYR A 47 3.46 -5.62 -5.03
C TYR A 47 2.75 -6.64 -4.15
N TYR A 48 1.43 -6.69 -4.30
CA TYR A 48 0.54 -7.67 -3.69
C TYR A 48 -0.24 -8.34 -4.81
N TYR A 49 0.26 -9.47 -5.32
CA TYR A 49 -0.29 -10.15 -6.49
C TYR A 49 -1.63 -10.83 -6.18
N ASN A 50 -1.78 -11.36 -4.97
CA ASN A 50 -3.05 -11.95 -4.52
C ASN A 50 -4.17 -10.91 -4.51
N GLU A 51 -3.88 -9.71 -4.00
CA GLU A 51 -4.79 -8.57 -3.98
C GLU A 51 -4.82 -7.79 -5.29
N ARG A 52 -3.94 -8.11 -6.24
CA ARG A 52 -3.80 -7.44 -7.53
C ARG A 52 -3.60 -5.93 -7.39
N VAL A 53 -2.76 -5.51 -6.44
CA VAL A 53 -2.47 -4.10 -6.19
C VAL A 53 -0.98 -3.88 -5.95
N ALA A 54 -0.48 -2.72 -6.38
CA ALA A 54 0.84 -2.24 -6.08
C ALA A 54 0.79 -0.85 -5.43
N PHE A 55 1.65 -0.63 -4.45
CA PHE A 55 1.81 0.64 -3.76
C PHE A 55 3.18 1.21 -4.07
N VAL A 56 3.23 2.41 -4.65
CA VAL A 56 4.46 3.16 -4.84
C VAL A 56 4.59 4.14 -3.68
N PHE A 57 5.64 3.98 -2.90
CA PHE A 57 6.04 4.87 -1.82
C PHE A 57 7.14 5.81 -2.32
N GLU A 58 7.09 7.07 -1.94
CA GLU A 58 8.20 8.00 -2.04
C GLU A 58 8.63 8.38 -0.62
N ARG A 59 9.82 7.92 -0.23
CA ARG A 59 10.34 7.88 1.15
C ARG A 59 9.43 7.06 2.08
N ASP A 60 8.29 7.62 2.45
CA ASP A 60 7.35 7.04 3.41
C ASP A 60 5.89 7.46 3.17
N ARG A 61 5.62 8.02 2.00
CA ARG A 61 4.28 8.44 1.57
C ARG A 61 3.86 7.65 0.36
N ILE A 62 2.59 7.25 0.30
CA ILE A 62 2.04 6.65 -0.91
C ILE A 62 2.00 7.74 -1.99
N SER A 63 2.84 7.58 -3.00
CA SER A 63 2.86 8.43 -4.19
C SER A 63 1.83 7.94 -5.21
N GLN A 64 1.69 6.63 -5.37
CA GLN A 64 0.76 6.03 -6.32
C GLN A 64 0.24 4.67 -5.85
N ILE A 65 -1.00 4.33 -6.23
CA ILE A 65 -1.59 3.01 -6.07
C ILE A 65 -2.04 2.53 -7.44
N THR A 66 -1.60 1.34 -7.85
CA THR A 66 -1.84 0.78 -9.18
C THR A 66 -2.49 -0.60 -9.06
N GLU A 67 -3.57 -0.83 -9.79
CA GLU A 67 -4.18 -2.16 -9.91
C GLU A 67 -3.42 -3.00 -10.93
N LEU A 68 -3.15 -4.26 -10.59
CA LEU A 68 -2.43 -5.20 -11.45
C LEU A 68 -3.45 -5.97 -12.29
N GLN A 69 -3.30 -5.92 -13.62
CA GLN A 69 -4.15 -6.71 -14.50
C GLN A 69 -3.70 -8.18 -14.50
N SER A 70 -4.67 -9.09 -14.49
CA SER A 70 -4.41 -10.50 -14.81
C SER A 70 -4.51 -10.67 -16.31
N TYR A 71 -3.42 -11.15 -16.92
CA TYR A 71 -3.41 -11.64 -18.29
C TYR A 71 -4.14 -12.97 -18.41
#